data_AF-A0A420D4U4-F1
#
_entry.id   AF-A0A420D4U4-F1
#
_cell.length_a   1.000
_cell.length_b   1.000
_cell.length_c   1.000
_cell.angle_alpha   90.00
_cell.angle_beta   90.00
_cell.angle_gamma   90.00
#
_symmetry.space_group_name_H-M   'P 1'
#
loop_
_entity.id
_entity.type
_entity.pdbx_description
1 polymer ?
#
loop_
_entity_poly.entity_id
_entity_poly.type
_entity_poly.pdbx_seq_one_letter_code
_entity_poly.pdbx_strand_id
1 'polypeptide(L)'
;MPSFIVPMAIRYVLVSLAITVVITAVVTGLMTFGYMSDKPSSLSHLVVMGAGMWAGVYFAKQAGRPAEWRECFRIGALLTVLQIAFSAVVTIGFLLLPGGGLDEIQANLDPQLIGVLTAVLIVTGLIYWVGTAGFIRIGSKSALAKKKG
;
A
#
# COMPACT_ATOMS: atom_id res chain seq x y z
N MET A 1 -2.86 16.90 -15.73
CA MET A 1 -2.49 15.50 -15.40
C MET A 1 -3.17 14.59 -16.43
N PRO A 2 -2.51 13.52 -16.92
CA PRO A 2 -3.11 12.60 -17.87
C PRO A 2 -4.47 12.05 -17.40
N SER A 3 -5.44 11.95 -18.32
CA SER A 3 -6.82 11.51 -18.03
C SER A 3 -6.90 10.10 -17.45
N PHE A 4 -5.89 9.26 -17.67
CA PHE A 4 -5.84 7.89 -17.17
C PHE A 4 -5.41 7.76 -15.70
N ILE A 5 -5.00 8.84 -15.02
CA ILE A 5 -4.53 8.77 -13.62
C ILE A 5 -5.66 8.42 -12.66
N VAL A 6 -6.86 8.98 -12.84
CA VAL A 6 -8.02 8.67 -11.99
C VAL A 6 -8.41 7.18 -12.07
N PRO A 7 -8.63 6.57 -13.25
CA PRO A 7 -8.91 5.15 -13.33
C PRO A 7 -7.74 4.27 -12.87
N MET A 8 -6.49 4.73 -13.01
CA MET A 8 -5.33 4.04 -12.43
C MET A 8 -5.37 4.04 -10.90
N ALA A 9 -5.71 5.17 -10.27
CA ALA A 9 -5.81 5.30 -8.82
C ALA A 9 -6.93 4.42 -8.25
N ILE A 10 -8.11 4.40 -8.89
CA ILE A 10 -9.22 3.52 -8.50
C ILE A 10 -8.78 2.05 -8.55
N ARG A 11 -8.18 1.63 -9.67
CA ARG A 11 -7.71 0.24 -9.81
C ARG A 11 -6.58 -0.10 -8.85
N TYR A 12 -5.68 0.86 -8.57
CA TYR A 12 -4.64 0.69 -7.56
C TYR A 12 -5.25 0.41 -6.19
N VAL A 13 -6.25 1.17 -5.75
CA VAL A 13 -6.94 0.93 -4.47
C VAL A 13 -7.58 -0.45 -4.44
N LEU A 14 -8.25 -0.87 -5.51
CA LEU A 14 -8.87 -2.19 -5.60
C LEU A 14 -7.83 -3.33 -5.57
N VAL A 15 -6.71 -3.17 -6.27
CA VAL A 15 -5.60 -4.14 -6.24
C VAL A 15 -4.96 -4.19 -4.86
N SER A 16 -4.69 -3.04 -4.25
CA SER A 16 -4.19 -2.97 -2.88
C SER A 16 -5.12 -3.65 -1.89
N LEU A 17 -6.44 -3.38 -1.96
CA LEU A 17 -7.46 -4.03 -1.14
C LEU A 17 -7.43 -5.56 -1.35
N ALA A 18 -7.42 -6.03 -2.59
CA ALA A 18 -7.39 -7.46 -2.89
C ALA A 18 -6.13 -8.14 -2.33
N ILE A 19 -4.95 -7.53 -2.50
CA ILE A 19 -3.69 -8.05 -1.94
C ILE A 19 -3.78 -8.08 -0.42
N THR A 20 -4.24 -7.00 0.22
CA THR A 20 -4.40 -6.93 1.68
C THR A 20 -5.33 -8.02 2.19
N VAL A 21 -6.53 -8.18 1.61
CA VAL A 21 -7.50 -9.20 2.03
C VAL A 21 -6.94 -10.61 1.88
N VAL A 22 -6.33 -10.93 0.74
CA VAL A 22 -5.75 -12.26 0.49
C VAL A 22 -4.63 -12.55 1.50
N ILE A 23 -3.72 -11.60 1.70
CA ILE A 23 -2.62 -11.74 2.65
C ILE A 23 -3.16 -11.92 4.07
N THR A 24 -4.11 -11.09 4.50
CA THR A 24 -4.70 -11.19 5.84
C THR A 24 -5.38 -12.54 6.03
N ALA A 25 -6.14 -13.04 5.05
CA ALA A 25 -6.78 -14.35 5.13
C ALA A 25 -5.76 -15.48 5.25
N VAL A 26 -4.69 -15.45 4.45
CA VAL A 26 -3.60 -16.45 4.50
C VAL A 26 -2.91 -16.43 5.86
N VAL A 27 -2.53 -15.25 6.36
CA VAL A 27 -1.85 -15.12 7.65
C VAL A 27 -2.75 -15.57 8.80
N THR A 28 -4.01 -15.16 8.82
CA THR A 28 -4.97 -15.61 9.82
C THR A 28 -5.11 -17.14 9.78
N GLY A 29 -5.24 -17.73 8.59
CA GLY A 29 -5.27 -19.18 8.45
C GLY A 29 -4.03 -19.87 9.02
N LEU A 30 -2.83 -19.39 8.66
CA LEU A 30 -1.57 -19.93 9.18
C LEU A 30 -1.45 -19.82 10.70
N MET A 31 -1.93 -18.72 11.28
CA MET A 31 -1.99 -18.56 12.74
C MET A 31 -2.99 -19.52 13.39
N THR A 32 -4.18 -19.69 12.81
CA THR A 32 -5.20 -20.62 13.33
C THR A 32 -4.71 -22.07 13.34
N PHE A 33 -3.92 -22.48 12.35
CA PHE A 33 -3.34 -23.82 12.28
C PHE A 33 -1.99 -23.96 13.02
N GLY A 34 -1.55 -22.93 13.74
CA GLY A 34 -0.32 -22.99 14.55
C GLY A 34 0.98 -22.98 13.75
N TYR A 35 0.94 -22.66 12.44
CA TYR A 35 2.14 -22.55 11.60
C TYR A 35 2.89 -21.23 11.81
N MET A 36 2.24 -20.22 12.41
CA MET A 36 2.85 -18.93 12.75
C MET A 36 2.34 -18.44 14.12
N SER A 37 3.26 -17.98 14.97
CA SER A 37 2.94 -17.37 16.26
C SER A 37 2.58 -15.88 16.15
N ASP A 38 3.17 -15.17 15.18
CA ASP A 38 3.08 -13.72 15.10
C ASP A 38 2.78 -13.23 13.67
N LYS A 39 2.09 -12.08 13.56
CA LYS A 39 1.86 -11.42 12.27
C LYS A 39 3.19 -10.87 11.73
N PRO A 40 3.59 -11.21 10.50
CA PRO A 40 4.82 -10.69 9.92
C PRO A 40 4.71 -9.19 9.64
N SER A 41 5.74 -8.41 9.99
CA SER A 41 5.81 -6.95 9.77
C SER A 41 5.94 -6.55 8.30
N SER A 42 6.15 -7.51 7.40
CA SER A 42 6.44 -7.30 5.98
C SER A 42 5.22 -7.21 5.06
N LEU A 43 4.00 -7.43 5.56
CA LEU A 43 2.79 -7.53 4.72
C LEU A 43 2.47 -6.26 3.95
N SER A 44 2.72 -5.10 4.56
CA SER A 44 2.55 -3.78 3.93
C SER A 44 3.51 -3.54 2.77
N HIS A 45 4.70 -4.14 2.80
CA HIS A 45 5.69 -4.03 1.72
C HIS A 45 5.25 -4.79 0.47
N LEU A 46 4.56 -5.92 0.64
CA LEU A 46 4.01 -6.71 -0.48
C LEU A 46 2.88 -5.95 -1.18
N VAL A 47 2.05 -5.24 -0.44
CA VAL A 47 1.00 -4.37 -1.00
C VAL A 47 1.62 -3.24 -1.82
N VAL A 48 2.59 -2.53 -1.26
CA VAL A 48 3.30 -1.43 -1.95
C VAL A 48 4.02 -1.92 -3.21
N MET A 49 4.68 -3.08 -3.13
CA MET A 49 5.37 -3.67 -4.28
C MET A 49 4.40 -4.12 -5.37
N GLY A 50 3.39 -4.92 -5.02
CA GLY A 50 2.44 -5.48 -5.99
C GLY A 50 1.59 -4.40 -6.66
N ALA A 51 1.00 -3.51 -5.87
CA ALA A 51 0.17 -2.43 -6.39
C ALA A 51 1.01 -1.38 -7.14
N GLY A 52 2.20 -1.05 -6.64
CA GLY A 52 3.14 -0.13 -7.30
C GLY A 52 3.61 -0.64 -8.66
N MET A 53 4.00 -1.92 -8.74
CA MET A 53 4.35 -2.55 -10.01
C MET A 53 3.17 -2.58 -10.99
N TRP A 54 1.97 -2.90 -10.50
CA TRP A 54 0.77 -2.90 -11.32
C TRP A 54 0.48 -1.49 -11.90
N ALA A 55 0.59 -0.44 -11.09
CA ALA A 55 0.41 0.94 -11.55
C ALA A 55 1.45 1.31 -12.61
N GLY A 56 2.70 0.87 -12.45
CA GLY A 56 3.75 0.99 -13.45
C GLY A 56 3.41 0.33 -14.79
N VAL A 57 2.93 -0.92 -14.74
CA VAL A 57 2.48 -1.66 -15.93
C VAL A 57 1.31 -0.95 -16.60
N TYR A 58 0.34 -0.47 -15.82
CA TYR A 58 -0.81 0.27 -16.33
C TYR A 58 -0.39 1.56 -17.04
N PHE A 59 0.51 2.33 -16.42
CA PHE A 59 1.08 3.53 -17.02
C PHE A 59 1.74 3.21 -18.36
N ALA A 60 2.60 2.20 -18.42
CA ALA A 60 3.31 1.83 -19.65
C ALA A 60 2.36 1.41 -20.77
N LYS A 61 1.25 0.72 -20.44
CA LYS A 61 0.22 0.34 -21.41
C LYS A 61 -0.51 1.56 -22.00
N GLN A 62 -0.77 2.58 -21.19
CA GLN A 62 -1.51 3.78 -21.61
C GLN A 62 -0.61 4.81 -22.31
N ALA A 63 0.58 5.05 -21.77
CA ALA A 63 1.51 6.06 -22.26
C ALA A 63 2.45 5.55 -23.37
N GLY A 64 2.55 4.23 -23.57
CA GLY A 64 3.44 3.60 -24.55
C GLY A 64 4.94 3.75 -24.27
N ARG A 65 5.31 4.29 -23.09
CA ARG A 65 6.68 4.58 -22.67
C ARG A 65 6.87 4.30 -21.17
N PRO A 66 8.11 4.10 -20.69
CA PRO A 66 8.35 3.98 -19.26
C PRO A 66 8.06 5.31 -18.55
N ALA A 67 7.62 5.22 -17.29
CA ALA A 67 7.34 6.39 -16.47
C ALA A 67 8.64 7.11 -16.07
N GLU A 68 8.69 8.43 -16.19
CA GLU A 68 9.83 9.22 -15.72
C GLU A 68 9.82 9.33 -14.19
N TRP A 69 10.98 9.52 -13.56
CA TRP A 69 11.07 9.64 -12.11
C TRP A 69 10.16 10.73 -11.54
N ARG A 70 10.12 11.90 -12.20
CA ARG A 70 9.24 13.00 -11.81
C ARG A 70 7.76 12.61 -11.80
N GLU A 71 7.33 11.80 -12.77
CA GLU A 71 5.96 11.28 -12.85
C GLU A 71 5.73 10.20 -11.79
N CYS A 72 6.71 9.32 -11.58
CA CYS A 72 6.67 8.27 -10.56
C CYS A 72 6.50 8.85 -9.16
N PHE A 73 7.22 9.92 -8.81
CA PHE A 73 7.06 10.58 -7.51
C PHE A 73 5.70 11.28 -7.37
N ARG A 74 5.20 11.94 -8.42
CA ARG A 74 3.88 12.59 -8.38
C ARG A 74 2.74 11.60 -8.26
N ILE A 75 2.77 10.55 -9.07
CA ILE A 75 1.81 9.44 -9.03
C ILE A 75 1.94 8.71 -7.70
N GLY A 76 3.16 8.38 -7.30
CA GLY A 76 3.46 7.73 -6.03
C GLY A 76 2.92 8.50 -4.83
N ALA A 77 2.99 9.83 -4.83
CA ALA A 77 2.45 10.66 -3.74
C ALA A 77 0.93 10.49 -3.64
N LEU A 78 0.22 10.59 -4.76
CA LEU A 78 -1.22 10.37 -4.83
C LEU A 78 -1.61 8.97 -4.33
N LEU A 79 -0.92 7.95 -4.82
CA LEU A 79 -1.20 6.55 -4.47
C LEU A 79 -0.87 6.25 -3.00
N THR A 80 0.18 6.86 -2.45
CA THR A 80 0.55 6.72 -1.03
C THR A 80 -0.49 7.36 -0.13
N VAL A 81 -0.99 8.56 -0.48
CA VAL A 81 -2.08 9.21 0.27
C VAL A 81 -3.33 8.33 0.26
N LEU A 82 -3.70 7.80 -0.90
CA LEU A 82 -4.83 6.86 -1.01
C LEU A 82 -4.59 5.59 -0.19
N GLN A 83 -3.36 5.05 -0.19
CA GLN A 83 -3.01 3.87 0.60
C GLN A 83 -3.09 4.14 2.11
N ILE A 84 -2.62 5.29 2.58
CA ILE A 84 -2.72 5.70 4.00
C ILE A 84 -4.19 5.86 4.39
N ALA A 85 -4.97 6.56 3.58
CA ALA A 85 -6.41 6.73 3.83
C ALA A 85 -7.13 5.38 3.88
N PHE A 86 -6.84 4.50 2.92
CA PHE A 86 -7.41 3.16 2.87
C PHE A 86 -6.99 2.31 4.08
N SER A 87 -5.70 2.30 4.43
CA SER A 87 -5.20 1.60 5.61
C SER A 87 -5.83 2.12 6.90
N ALA A 88 -6.04 3.43 7.02
CA ALA A 88 -6.72 4.03 8.17
C ALA A 88 -8.18 3.54 8.27
N VAL A 89 -8.93 3.57 7.16
CA VAL A 89 -10.31 3.06 7.12
C VAL A 89 -10.38 1.58 7.49
N VAL A 90 -9.48 0.76 6.94
CA VAL A 90 -9.43 -0.68 7.24
C VAL A 90 -9.05 -0.92 8.70
N THR A 91 -8.06 -0.20 9.22
CA THR A 91 -7.63 -0.32 10.63
C THR A 91 -8.76 0.06 11.57
N ILE A 92 -9.40 1.21 11.35
CA ILE A 92 -10.56 1.66 12.15
C ILE A 92 -11.70 0.64 12.06
N GLY A 93 -11.97 0.11 10.86
CA GLY A 93 -12.97 -0.93 10.66
C GLY A 93 -12.69 -2.19 11.48
N PHE A 94 -11.43 -2.64 11.55
CA PHE A 94 -11.03 -3.77 12.39
C PHE A 94 -11.11 -3.46 13.89
N LEU A 95 -10.73 -2.25 14.29
CA LEU A 95 -10.82 -1.79 15.68
C LEU A 95 -12.26 -1.79 16.20
N LEU A 96 -13.24 -1.48 15.34
CA LEU A 96 -14.67 -1.47 15.66
C LEU A 96 -15.32 -2.87 15.76
N LEU A 97 -14.61 -3.95 15.41
CA LEU A 97 -15.13 -5.31 15.57
C LEU A 97 -15.07 -5.75 17.03
N PRO A 98 -15.99 -6.63 17.50
CA PRO A 98 -15.93 -7.19 18.85
C PRO A 98 -14.58 -7.87 19.10
N GLY A 99 -13.85 -7.45 20.14
CA GLY A 99 -12.48 -7.91 20.43
C GLY A 99 -11.37 -7.15 19.68
N GLY A 100 -11.68 -6.06 18.99
CA GLY A 100 -10.74 -5.24 18.21
C GLY A 100 -9.82 -4.33 19.02
N GLY A 101 -9.90 -4.31 20.35
CA GLY A 101 -8.96 -3.58 21.22
C GLY A 101 -9.18 -2.07 21.31
N LEU A 102 -10.34 -1.54 20.91
CA LEU A 102 -10.65 -0.10 21.03
C LEU A 102 -10.52 0.43 22.47
N ASP A 103 -10.97 -0.37 23.43
CA ASP A 103 -10.94 -0.02 24.86
C ASP A 103 -9.50 0.08 25.38
N GLU A 104 -8.59 -0.76 24.87
CA GLU A 104 -7.16 -0.75 25.22
C GLU A 104 -6.44 0.48 24.62
N ILE A 105 -6.82 0.91 23.42
CA ILE A 105 -6.24 2.12 22.82
C ILE A 105 -6.68 3.36 23.58
N GLN A 106 -7.97 3.47 23.92
CA GLN A 106 -8.48 4.62 24.67
C GLN A 106 -7.84 4.75 26.06
N ALA A 107 -7.55 3.63 26.71
CA ALA A 107 -6.89 3.60 28.02
C ALA A 107 -5.40 4.02 28.00
N ASN A 108 -4.74 4.00 26.84
CA ASN A 108 -3.29 4.22 26.71
C ASN A 108 -2.91 5.46 25.86
N LEU A 109 -3.85 6.35 25.56
CA LEU A 109 -3.60 7.57 24.78
C LEU A 109 -2.82 8.64 25.58
N ASP A 110 -1.52 8.45 25.70
CA ASP A 110 -0.58 9.47 26.18
C ASP A 110 -0.23 10.46 25.03
N PRO A 111 -0.25 11.79 25.25
CA PRO A 111 0.25 12.78 24.29
C PRO A 111 1.64 12.48 23.71
N GLN A 112 2.56 11.91 24.50
CA GLN A 112 3.88 11.49 23.98
C GLN A 112 3.75 10.33 22.99
N LEU A 113 2.88 9.35 23.27
CA LEU A 113 2.61 8.24 22.38
C LEU A 113 2.00 8.73 21.05
N ILE A 114 1.10 9.72 21.10
CA ILE A 114 0.52 10.34 19.89
C ILE A 114 1.63 11.00 19.05
N GLY A 115 2.57 11.72 19.68
CA GLY A 115 3.70 12.33 19.00
C GLY A 115 4.61 11.31 18.31
N VAL A 116 4.95 10.22 19.01
CA VAL A 116 5.76 9.12 18.47
C VAL A 116 5.05 8.42 17.31
N LEU A 117 3.76 8.09 17.46
CA LEU A 117 2.97 7.45 16.41
C LEU A 117 2.86 8.33 15.15
N THR A 118 2.70 9.65 15.34
CA THR A 118 2.66 10.60 14.22
C THR A 118 4.00 10.65 13.49
N ALA A 119 5.12 10.70 14.23
CA ALA A 119 6.45 10.69 13.63
C ALA A 119 6.72 9.39 12.86
N VAL A 120 6.36 8.24 13.44
CA VAL A 120 6.46 6.93 12.77
C VAL A 120 5.62 6.91 11.50
N LEU A 121 4.37 7.39 11.56
CA LEU A 121 3.48 7.42 10.39
C LEU A 121 4.04 8.28 9.25
N ILE A 122 4.62 9.45 9.56
CA ILE A 122 5.25 10.32 8.57
C ILE A 122 6.46 9.62 7.94
N VAL A 123 7.37 9.08 8.75
CA VAL A 123 8.58 8.41 8.25
C VAL A 123 8.23 7.19 7.39
N THR A 124 7.33 6.34 7.88
CA THR A 124 6.86 5.18 7.13
C THR A 124 6.13 5.59 5.84
N GLY A 125 5.33 6.65 5.89
CA GLY A 125 4.67 7.20 4.70
C GLY A 125 5.65 7.66 3.64
N LEU A 126 6.74 8.33 4.03
CA LEU A 126 7.81 8.74 3.11
C LEU A 126 8.54 7.54 2.50
N ILE A 127 8.84 6.51 3.29
CA ILE A 127 9.46 5.28 2.79
C ILE A 127 8.55 4.60 1.75
N TYR A 128 7.26 4.47 2.04
CA TYR A 128 6.31 3.90 1.09
C TYR A 128 6.09 4.76 -0.14
N TRP A 129 6.19 6.08 -0.02
CA TRP A 129 6.15 6.97 -1.17
C TRP A 129 7.32 6.71 -2.13
N VAL A 130 8.54 6.66 -1.60
CA VAL A 130 9.75 6.35 -2.37
C VAL A 130 9.67 4.94 -2.97
N GLY A 131 9.25 3.96 -2.18
CA GLY A 131 9.07 2.58 -2.63
C GLY A 131 8.05 2.46 -3.76
N THR A 132 6.88 3.08 -3.61
CA THR A 132 5.83 3.11 -4.64
C THR A 132 6.34 3.72 -5.93
N ALA A 133 7.06 4.86 -5.87
CA ALA A 133 7.68 5.49 -7.03
C ALA A 133 8.69 4.55 -7.72
N GLY A 134 9.51 3.84 -6.94
CA GLY A 134 10.44 2.83 -7.44
C GLY A 134 9.73 1.69 -8.17
N PHE A 135 8.69 1.11 -7.57
CA PHE A 135 7.94 0.00 -8.15
C PHE A 135 7.12 0.40 -9.38
N ILE A 136 6.57 1.62 -9.42
CA ILE A 136 5.95 2.17 -10.65
C ILE A 136 6.97 2.16 -11.78
N ARG A 137 8.19 2.64 -11.51
CA ARG A 137 9.22 2.70 -12.54
C ARG A 137 9.64 1.32 -13.01
N ILE A 138 9.89 0.38 -12.08
CA ILE A 138 10.22 -1.01 -12.40
C ILE A 138 9.11 -1.64 -13.23
N GLY A 139 7.86 -1.59 -12.76
CA GLY A 139 6.71 -2.15 -13.48
C GLY A 139 6.54 -1.57 -14.89
N SER A 140 6.74 -0.27 -15.06
CA SER A 140 6.64 0.39 -16.37
C SER A 140 7.71 -0.07 -17.35
N LYS A 141 8.94 -0.33 -16.88
CA LYS A 141 10.03 -0.87 -17.71
C LYS A 141 9.78 -2.33 -18.07
N SER A 142 9.39 -3.15 -17.10
CA SER A 142 9.14 -4.59 -17.30
C SER A 142 8.02 -4.85 -18.31
N ALA A 143 6.98 -4.01 -18.33
CA ALA A 143 5.88 -4.14 -19.28
C ALA A 143 6.31 -3.95 -20.74
N LEU A 144 7.25 -3.04 -21.00
CA LEU A 144 7.73 -2.75 -22.35
C LEU A 144 8.82 -3.71 -22.82
N ALA A 145 9.63 -4.24 -21.91
CA ALA A 145 10.60 -5.28 -22.21
C ALA A 145 9.90 -6.54 -22.76
N LYS A 146 8.75 -6.93 -22.18
CA LYS A 146 7.94 -8.07 -22.65
C LYS A 146 7.28 -7.87 -24.02
N LYS A 147 7.22 -6.64 -24.55
CA LYS A 147 6.65 -6.35 -25.88
C LYS A 147 7.69 -6.47 -27.00
N LYS A 148 8.99 -6.55 -26.65
CA LYS A 148 10.11 -6.58 -27.61
C LYS A 148 10.73 -7.97 -27.81
N GLY A 149 10.25 -8.99 -27.10
CA GLY A 149 10.60 -10.40 -27.31
C GLY A 149 9.38 -11.16 -27.76
#